data_AF-A0A317M8T9-F1
#
_entry.id   AF-A0A317M8T9-F1
#
_cell.length_a   1.000
_cell.length_b   1.000
_cell.length_c   1.000
_cell.angle_alpha   90.00
_cell.angle_beta   90.00
_cell.angle_gamma   90.00
#
_symmetry.space_group_name_H-M   'P 1'
#
loop_
_entity.id
_entity.type
_entity.pdbx_description
1 polymer ?
#
loop_
_entity_poly.entity_id
_entity_poly.type
_entity_poly.pdbx_seq_one_letter_code
_entity_poly.pdbx_strand_id
1 'polypeptide(L)'
;MAANSSETVVGRGAVPVPWIGAVLASLMALVAVGVTVTLWPEIPEVVPSGKVGLDGEPTMTPRWLFTSAAPGTILLLVTALTVGARLGAGFQRALRLPVFWSGRSLGRLLDLHLAVLAAFLLAVHVVLLHSESGRELPLSTDQLMALLLAVFLVALSLLVLVVRAREGHDTPAVRWWNRARWSVGGGVAAVGVLTGAVGLLLPEPRWAALTGVLLMPVILLGCAVPFLGNQSWRNSSDGPSA
;
A
#
# COMPACT_ATOMS: atom_id res chain seq x y z
N MET A 1 43.93 -22.05 26.88
CA MET A 1 42.54 -21.69 27.25
C MET A 1 42.19 -20.40 26.53
N ALA A 2 41.65 -20.51 25.32
CA ALA A 2 41.14 -19.37 24.56
C ALA A 2 39.63 -19.29 24.82
N ALA A 3 39.21 -18.26 25.55
CA ALA A 3 37.80 -17.95 25.70
C ALA A 3 37.29 -17.43 24.34
N ASN A 4 36.53 -18.27 23.63
CA ASN A 4 35.69 -17.84 22.52
C ASN A 4 34.60 -16.90 23.07
N SER A 5 34.90 -15.62 23.15
CA SER A 5 33.89 -14.57 23.24
C SER A 5 33.19 -14.47 21.89
N SER A 6 32.32 -15.44 21.61
CA SER A 6 31.22 -15.25 20.68
C SER A 6 30.24 -14.26 21.33
N GLU A 7 30.64 -12.99 21.41
CA GLU A 7 29.70 -11.88 21.40
C GLU A 7 28.96 -12.00 20.08
N THR A 8 27.86 -12.75 20.12
CA THR A 8 26.78 -12.60 19.17
C THR A 8 26.38 -11.14 19.26
N VAL A 9 26.92 -10.33 18.36
CA VAL A 9 26.43 -8.99 18.05
C VAL A 9 24.98 -9.19 17.65
N VAL A 10 24.07 -9.15 18.63
CA VAL A 10 22.64 -9.04 18.42
C VAL A 10 22.50 -7.68 17.75
N GLY A 11 22.59 -7.70 16.43
CA GLY A 11 22.52 -6.51 15.61
C GLY A 11 21.24 -5.77 15.99
N ARG A 12 21.41 -4.61 16.63
CA ARG A 12 20.33 -3.68 16.97
C ARG A 12 19.66 -3.25 15.66
N GLY A 13 18.74 -4.07 15.17
CA GLY A 13 18.05 -3.85 13.90
C GLY A 13 17.05 -2.73 14.05
N ALA A 14 17.47 -1.49 13.84
CA ALA A 14 16.54 -0.38 13.73
C ALA A 14 15.64 -0.58 12.50
N VAL A 15 14.39 -0.08 12.57
CA VAL A 15 13.50 -0.02 11.40
C VAL A 15 14.20 0.79 10.29
N PRO A 16 14.33 0.23 9.08
CA PRO A 16 14.95 0.91 7.96
C PRO A 16 14.10 2.11 7.54
N VAL A 17 14.75 3.25 7.27
CA VAL A 17 14.08 4.40 6.66
C VAL A 17 14.01 4.15 5.14
N PRO A 18 12.82 4.24 4.50
CA PRO A 18 12.65 3.98 3.08
C PRO A 18 13.11 5.18 2.23
N TRP A 19 14.42 5.39 2.15
CA TRP A 19 14.98 6.55 1.46
C TRP A 19 14.74 6.53 -0.05
N ILE A 20 14.85 5.36 -0.69
CA ILE A 20 14.67 5.26 -2.15
C ILE A 20 13.20 5.53 -2.49
N GLY A 21 12.28 4.92 -1.76
CA GLY A 21 10.85 5.17 -1.90
C GLY A 21 10.50 6.63 -1.61
N ALA A 22 11.10 7.23 -0.58
CA ALA A 22 10.87 8.64 -0.26
C ALA A 22 11.34 9.58 -1.36
N VAL A 23 12.53 9.35 -1.94
CA VAL A 23 13.05 10.13 -3.07
C VAL A 23 12.15 9.97 -4.29
N LEU A 24 11.81 8.74 -4.67
CA LEU A 24 10.93 8.47 -5.80
C LEU A 24 9.55 9.10 -5.61
N ALA A 25 8.93 8.95 -4.44
CA ALA A 25 7.64 9.55 -4.14
C ALA A 25 7.71 11.08 -4.16
N SER A 26 8.78 11.69 -3.65
CA SER A 26 8.98 13.14 -3.72
C SER A 26 9.12 13.62 -5.16
N LEU A 27 9.83 12.88 -6.02
CA LEU A 27 9.89 13.16 -7.46
C LEU A 27 8.51 13.06 -8.11
N MET A 28 7.71 12.04 -7.77
CA MET A 28 6.34 11.92 -8.27
C MET A 28 5.44 13.08 -7.81
N ALA A 29 5.60 13.56 -6.57
CA ALA A 29 4.91 14.76 -6.10
C ALA A 29 5.32 16.02 -6.89
N LEU A 30 6.60 16.17 -7.23
CA LEU A 30 7.07 17.26 -8.10
C LEU A 30 6.49 17.16 -9.51
N VAL A 31 6.40 15.95 -10.07
CA VAL A 31 5.74 15.72 -11.37
C VAL A 31 4.26 16.10 -11.28
N ALA A 32 3.56 15.72 -10.20
CA ALA A 32 2.17 16.10 -9.98
C ALA A 32 1.98 17.63 -9.95
N VAL A 33 2.88 18.35 -9.26
CA VAL A 33 2.91 19.82 -9.27
C VAL A 33 3.16 20.36 -10.68
N GLY A 34 4.09 19.77 -11.42
CA GLY A 34 4.35 20.12 -12.82
C GLY A 34 3.08 20.01 -13.68
N VAL A 35 2.38 18.88 -13.59
CA VAL A 35 1.11 18.65 -14.31
C VAL A 35 0.04 19.67 -13.89
N THR A 36 -0.07 19.96 -12.59
CA THR A 36 -0.96 21.01 -12.07
C THR A 36 -0.65 22.36 -12.70
N VAL A 37 0.63 22.77 -12.76
CA VAL A 37 1.03 24.06 -13.34
C VAL A 37 0.68 24.10 -14.84
N THR A 38 0.90 23.01 -15.57
CA THR A 38 0.60 22.96 -17.01
C THR A 38 -0.89 23.06 -17.33
N LEU A 39 -1.75 22.51 -16.48
CA LEU A 39 -3.21 22.47 -16.69
C LEU A 39 -3.94 23.59 -15.93
N TRP A 40 -3.24 24.33 -15.07
CA TRP A 40 -3.81 25.39 -14.23
C TRP A 40 -4.76 26.36 -14.93
N PRO A 41 -4.44 26.91 -16.13
CA PRO A 41 -5.33 27.86 -16.78
C PRO A 41 -6.64 27.23 -17.31
N GLU A 42 -6.65 25.93 -17.53
CA GLU A 42 -7.79 25.19 -18.08
C GLU A 42 -8.72 24.64 -16.98
N ILE A 43 -8.24 24.54 -15.74
CA ILE A 43 -9.03 24.00 -14.63
C ILE A 43 -9.96 25.09 -14.07
N PRO A 44 -11.26 24.81 -13.91
CA PRO A 44 -12.23 25.71 -13.28
C PRO A 44 -11.82 26.16 -11.87
N GLU A 45 -12.26 27.34 -11.44
CA GLU A 45 -11.93 27.87 -10.10
C GLU A 45 -12.51 27.01 -8.95
N VAL A 46 -13.64 26.35 -9.22
CA VAL A 46 -14.33 25.44 -8.31
C VAL A 46 -14.64 24.13 -9.03
N VAL A 47 -14.36 23.01 -8.35
CA VAL A 47 -14.50 21.64 -8.88
C VAL A 47 -15.47 20.85 -8.00
N PRO A 48 -16.41 20.07 -8.56
CA PRO A 48 -17.31 19.23 -7.77
C PRO A 48 -16.53 18.18 -6.97
N SER A 49 -16.76 18.07 -5.66
CA SER A 49 -15.99 17.18 -4.78
C SER A 49 -16.45 15.71 -4.80
N GLY A 50 -17.45 15.38 -5.62
CA GLY A 50 -18.11 14.07 -5.66
C GLY A 50 -18.97 13.77 -4.42
N LYS A 51 -18.98 14.64 -3.40
CA LYS A 51 -19.89 14.55 -2.25
C LYS A 51 -21.11 15.43 -2.48
N VAL A 52 -22.27 14.90 -2.11
CA VAL A 52 -23.53 15.64 -2.11
C VAL A 52 -23.75 16.24 -0.71
N GLY A 53 -24.06 17.53 -0.64
CA GLY A 53 -24.38 18.24 0.59
C GLY A 53 -25.73 17.80 1.17
N LEU A 54 -26.07 18.32 2.35
CA LEU A 54 -27.37 18.04 2.98
C LEU A 54 -28.55 18.64 2.21
N ASP A 55 -28.26 19.61 1.34
CA ASP A 55 -29.15 20.26 0.40
C ASP A 55 -29.33 19.48 -0.92
N GLY A 56 -28.61 18.38 -1.12
CA GLY A 56 -28.69 17.60 -2.36
C GLY A 56 -27.78 18.13 -3.47
N GLU A 57 -27.06 19.24 -3.23
CA GLU A 57 -26.17 19.84 -4.22
C GLU A 57 -24.75 19.26 -4.14
N PRO A 58 -24.02 19.15 -5.26
CA PRO A 58 -22.62 18.76 -5.24
C PRO A 58 -21.80 19.78 -4.45
N THR A 59 -21.12 19.32 -3.41
CA THR A 59 -20.21 20.18 -2.66
C THR A 59 -19.04 20.60 -3.56
N MET A 60 -18.76 21.90 -3.59
CA MET A 60 -17.71 22.48 -4.43
C MET A 60 -16.39 22.58 -3.66
N THR A 61 -15.28 22.22 -4.33
CA THR A 61 -13.93 22.31 -3.80
C THR A 61 -13.16 23.39 -4.57
N PRO A 62 -12.46 24.33 -3.90
CA PRO A 62 -11.66 25.31 -4.59
C PRO A 62 -10.50 24.63 -5.33
N ARG A 63 -10.17 25.13 -6.54
CA ARG A 63 -9.15 24.57 -7.44
C ARG A 63 -7.82 24.26 -6.76
N TRP A 64 -7.32 25.19 -5.94
CA TRP A 64 -6.03 25.03 -5.27
C TRP A 64 -6.03 23.84 -4.30
N LEU A 65 -7.16 23.55 -3.66
CA LEU A 65 -7.29 22.43 -2.73
C LEU A 65 -7.38 21.11 -3.50
N PHE A 66 -8.19 21.07 -4.55
CA PHE A 66 -8.31 19.91 -5.44
C PHE A 66 -6.95 19.51 -6.05
N THR A 67 -6.24 20.47 -6.64
CA THR A 67 -4.94 20.26 -7.30
C THR A 67 -3.77 19.99 -6.35
N SER A 68 -3.89 20.35 -5.06
CA SER A 68 -2.86 20.08 -4.06
C SER A 68 -3.10 18.78 -3.27
N ALA A 69 -4.28 18.18 -3.38
CA ALA A 69 -4.66 17.00 -2.60
C ALA A 69 -3.72 15.81 -2.84
N ALA A 70 -3.48 15.43 -4.10
CA ALA A 70 -2.60 14.30 -4.40
C ALA A 70 -1.12 14.57 -4.05
N PRO A 71 -0.46 15.66 -4.48
CA PRO A 71 0.92 15.92 -4.09
C PRO A 71 1.07 16.08 -2.58
N GLY A 72 0.11 16.75 -1.92
CA GLY A 72 0.06 16.85 -0.46
C GLY A 72 -0.04 15.49 0.22
N THR A 73 -0.88 14.59 -0.29
CA THR A 73 -1.03 13.22 0.22
C THR A 73 0.27 12.41 0.04
N ILE A 74 0.92 12.51 -1.12
CA ILE A 74 2.19 11.83 -1.38
C ILE A 74 3.26 12.30 -0.37
N LEU A 75 3.39 13.61 -0.17
CA LEU A 75 4.35 14.18 0.79
C LEU A 75 4.00 13.77 2.23
N LEU A 76 2.72 13.77 2.60
CA LEU A 76 2.27 13.31 3.91
C LEU A 76 2.65 11.85 4.15
N LEU A 77 2.48 10.97 3.14
CA LEU A 77 2.89 9.56 3.22
C LEU A 77 4.41 9.42 3.40
N VAL A 78 5.19 10.20 2.65
CA VAL A 78 6.66 10.25 2.80
C VAL A 78 7.03 10.65 4.24
N THR A 79 6.43 11.73 4.75
CA THR A 79 6.67 12.18 6.13
C THR A 79 6.24 11.14 7.15
N ALA A 80 5.04 10.56 7.01
CA ALA A 80 4.50 9.58 7.94
C ALA A 80 5.39 8.33 8.03
N LEU A 81 5.87 7.80 6.89
CA LEU A 81 6.71 6.61 6.87
C LEU A 81 8.13 6.89 7.36
N THR A 82 8.72 8.03 7.02
CA THR A 82 10.07 8.40 7.46
C THR A 82 10.12 8.74 8.95
N VAL A 83 9.15 9.50 9.45
CA VAL A 83 8.99 9.79 10.89
C VAL A 83 8.60 8.54 11.66
N GLY A 84 7.65 7.75 11.13
CA GLY A 84 7.21 6.49 11.72
C GLY A 84 8.35 5.48 11.89
N ALA A 85 9.24 5.34 10.91
CA ALA A 85 10.42 4.48 11.02
C ALA A 85 11.36 4.96 12.16
N ARG A 86 11.54 6.27 12.32
CA ARG A 86 12.37 6.86 13.39
C ARG A 86 11.75 6.66 14.77
N LEU A 87 10.45 6.95 14.91
CA LEU A 87 9.72 6.76 16.16
C LEU A 87 9.66 5.28 16.54
N GLY A 88 9.42 4.40 15.56
CA GLY A 88 9.43 2.95 15.75
C GLY A 88 10.77 2.44 16.26
N ALA A 89 11.89 2.94 15.71
CA ALA A 89 13.21 2.59 16.22
C ALA A 89 13.44 3.08 17.67
N GLY A 90 12.94 4.27 18.03
CA GLY A 90 12.99 4.79 19.39
C GLY A 90 12.19 3.93 20.37
N PHE A 91 10.96 3.59 20.00
CA PHE A 91 10.06 2.77 20.82
C PHE A 91 10.58 1.34 21.00
N GLN A 92 11.09 0.73 19.92
CA GLN A 92 11.74 -0.59 19.98
C GLN A 92 12.94 -0.61 20.92
N ARG A 93 13.76 0.45 20.91
CA ARG A 93 14.89 0.59 21.84
C ARG A 93 14.42 0.77 23.28
N ALA A 94 13.39 1.59 23.50
CA ALA A 94 12.85 1.84 24.84
C ALA A 94 12.25 0.57 25.46
N LEU A 95 11.54 -0.25 24.67
CA LEU A 95 10.86 -1.45 25.15
C LEU A 95 11.65 -2.75 24.97
N ARG A 96 12.88 -2.70 24.44
CA ARG A 96 13.73 -3.87 24.14
C ARG A 96 13.00 -4.96 23.33
N LEU A 97 12.14 -4.56 22.41
CA LEU A 97 11.35 -5.50 21.62
C LEU A 97 12.24 -6.24 20.60
N PRO A 98 12.05 -7.56 20.41
CA PRO A 98 12.76 -8.32 19.39
C PRO A 98 12.37 -7.87 17.97
N VAL A 99 13.37 -7.85 17.08
CA VAL A 99 13.19 -7.44 15.68
C VAL A 99 13.05 -8.69 14.82
N PHE A 100 11.82 -9.00 14.41
CA PHE A 100 11.49 -10.23 13.69
C PHE A 100 11.81 -10.18 12.18
N TRP A 101 12.03 -8.99 11.63
CA TRP A 101 12.19 -8.78 10.19
C TRP A 101 13.58 -8.23 9.86
N SER A 102 14.21 -8.73 8.80
CA SER A 102 15.51 -8.20 8.39
C SER A 102 15.37 -6.74 7.90
N GLY A 103 16.19 -5.84 8.45
CA GLY A 103 16.12 -4.42 8.11
C GLY A 103 16.31 -4.12 6.61
N ARG A 104 17.07 -4.94 5.86
CA ARG A 104 17.24 -4.70 4.41
C ARG A 104 16.01 -5.10 3.59
N SER A 105 15.39 -6.25 3.86
CA SER A 105 14.21 -6.70 3.12
C SER A 105 13.00 -5.82 3.43
N LEU A 106 12.81 -5.46 4.71
CA LEU A 106 11.76 -4.54 5.11
C LEU A 106 11.96 -3.15 4.50
N GLY A 107 13.21 -2.67 4.38
CA GLY A 107 13.52 -1.39 3.75
C GLY A 107 13.09 -1.37 2.29
N ARG A 108 13.51 -2.37 1.52
CA ARG A 108 13.10 -2.52 0.10
C ARG A 108 11.58 -2.64 -0.07
N LEU A 109 10.92 -3.35 0.84
CA LEU A 109 9.47 -3.49 0.83
C LEU A 109 8.78 -2.13 1.02
N LEU A 110 9.21 -1.36 2.02
CA LEU A 110 8.69 -0.03 2.29
C LEU A 110 9.00 0.95 1.14
N ASP A 111 10.21 0.86 0.56
CA ASP A 111 10.60 1.63 -0.61
C ASP A 111 9.67 1.36 -1.80
N LEU A 112 9.45 0.08 -2.13
CA LEU A 112 8.56 -0.35 -3.21
C LEU A 112 7.10 0.02 -2.94
N HIS A 113 6.63 -0.17 -1.70
CA HIS A 113 5.26 0.18 -1.31
C HIS A 113 5.01 1.68 -1.53
N LEU A 114 5.91 2.52 -1.02
CA LEU A 114 5.80 3.97 -1.15
C LEU A 114 5.90 4.41 -2.61
N ALA A 115 6.78 3.81 -3.40
CA ALA A 115 6.89 4.09 -4.83
C ALA A 115 5.62 3.72 -5.61
N VAL A 116 5.04 2.54 -5.36
CA VAL A 116 3.79 2.09 -6.00
C VAL A 116 2.62 2.99 -5.61
N LEU A 117 2.51 3.36 -4.33
CA LEU A 117 1.45 4.24 -3.84
C LEU A 117 1.57 5.65 -4.42
N ALA A 118 2.78 6.21 -4.47
CA ALA A 118 3.02 7.52 -5.06
C ALA A 118 2.75 7.53 -6.58
N ALA A 119 3.16 6.48 -7.29
CA ALA A 119 2.87 6.34 -8.73
C ALA A 119 1.36 6.23 -9.00
N PHE A 120 0.63 5.48 -8.19
CA PHE A 120 -0.83 5.40 -8.27
C PHE A 120 -1.50 6.76 -8.02
N LEU A 121 -1.11 7.46 -6.95
CA LEU A 121 -1.63 8.79 -6.64
C LEU A 121 -1.33 9.81 -7.73
N LEU A 122 -0.13 9.77 -8.32
CA LEU A 122 0.22 10.60 -9.47
C LEU A 122 -0.67 10.27 -10.68
N ALA A 123 -0.88 8.99 -11.00
CA ALA A 123 -1.71 8.61 -12.14
C ALA A 123 -3.16 9.06 -11.96
N VAL A 124 -3.73 8.88 -10.76
CA VAL A 124 -5.06 9.39 -10.41
C VAL A 124 -5.11 10.90 -10.56
N HIS A 125 -4.11 11.62 -10.05
CA HIS A 125 -4.02 13.07 -10.18
C HIS A 125 -4.03 13.54 -11.63
N VAL A 126 -3.23 12.91 -12.49
CA VAL A 126 -3.16 13.24 -13.92
C VAL A 126 -4.50 13.03 -14.61
N VAL A 127 -5.16 11.90 -14.37
CA VAL A 127 -6.47 11.56 -14.96
C VAL A 127 -7.53 12.56 -14.51
N LEU A 128 -7.60 12.84 -13.21
CA LEU A 128 -8.58 13.79 -12.66
C LEU A 128 -8.34 15.20 -13.22
N LEU A 129 -7.10 15.68 -13.29
CA LEU A 129 -6.83 17.01 -13.85
C LEU A 129 -7.18 17.11 -15.34
N HIS A 130 -6.92 16.07 -16.14
CA HIS A 130 -7.29 16.07 -17.56
C HIS A 130 -8.81 16.05 -17.76
N SER A 131 -9.52 15.28 -16.91
CA SER A 131 -10.98 15.23 -16.91
C SER A 131 -11.57 16.62 -16.62
N GLU A 132 -11.07 17.29 -15.58
CA GLU A 132 -11.55 18.63 -15.19
C GLU A 132 -11.11 19.75 -16.12
N SER A 133 -10.00 19.57 -16.86
CA SER A 133 -9.56 20.54 -17.88
C SER A 133 -10.38 20.45 -19.17
N GLY A 134 -11.38 19.56 -19.25
CA GLY A 134 -12.19 19.36 -20.45
C GLY A 134 -11.43 18.73 -21.63
N ARG A 135 -10.27 18.12 -21.37
CA ARG A 135 -9.50 17.42 -22.41
C ARG A 135 -10.11 16.04 -22.62
N GLU A 136 -10.33 15.68 -23.88
CA GLU A 136 -10.82 14.35 -24.21
C GLU A 136 -9.77 13.29 -23.86
N LEU A 137 -10.18 12.30 -23.07
CA LEU A 137 -9.39 11.12 -22.74
C LEU A 137 -9.81 9.95 -23.65
N PRO A 138 -8.90 9.00 -23.95
CA PRO A 138 -9.21 7.87 -24.83
C PRO A 138 -10.26 6.91 -24.23
N LEU A 139 -10.46 6.98 -22.92
CA LEU A 139 -11.43 6.20 -22.15
C LEU A 139 -12.16 7.16 -21.21
N SER A 140 -13.35 6.76 -20.75
CA SER A 140 -14.05 7.52 -19.70
C SER A 140 -13.22 7.58 -18.42
N THR A 141 -13.36 8.67 -17.66
CA THR A 141 -12.66 8.88 -16.39
C THR A 141 -12.90 7.71 -15.43
N ASP A 142 -14.12 7.18 -15.38
CA ASP A 142 -14.49 6.05 -14.54
C ASP A 142 -13.75 4.75 -14.93
N GLN A 143 -13.65 4.46 -16.23
CA GLN A 143 -12.89 3.31 -16.74
C GLN A 143 -11.39 3.44 -16.43
N LEU A 144 -10.82 4.63 -16.59
CA LEU A 144 -9.41 4.88 -16.27
C LEU A 144 -9.16 4.70 -14.77
N MET A 145 -10.03 5.24 -13.91
CA MET A 145 -9.92 5.10 -12.47
C MET A 145 -10.04 3.64 -12.03
N ALA A 146 -10.96 2.87 -12.61
CA ALA A 146 -11.08 1.43 -12.36
C ALA A 146 -9.83 0.66 -12.80
N LEU A 147 -9.27 0.98 -13.97
CA LEU A 147 -8.03 0.36 -14.46
C LEU A 147 -6.83 0.69 -13.56
N LEU A 148 -6.68 1.96 -13.16
CA LEU A 148 -5.62 2.39 -12.25
C LEU A 148 -5.72 1.67 -10.90
N LEU A 149 -6.93 1.56 -10.35
CA LEU A 149 -7.17 0.82 -9.11
C LEU A 149 -6.84 -0.67 -9.27
N ALA A 150 -7.25 -1.30 -10.38
CA ALA A 150 -6.94 -2.69 -10.67
C ALA A 150 -5.41 -2.93 -10.74
N VAL A 151 -4.69 -2.10 -11.50
CA VAL A 151 -3.23 -2.18 -11.62
C VAL A 151 -2.56 -1.99 -10.27
N PHE A 152 -3.02 -1.01 -9.48
CA PHE A 152 -2.51 -0.77 -8.13
C PHE A 152 -2.70 -1.97 -7.21
N LEU A 153 -3.89 -2.58 -7.19
CA LEU A 153 -4.18 -3.76 -6.38
C LEU A 153 -3.34 -4.98 -6.79
N VAL A 154 -3.15 -5.18 -8.10
CA VAL A 154 -2.24 -6.24 -8.61
C VAL A 154 -0.80 -5.96 -8.18
N ALA A 155 -0.31 -4.72 -8.31
CA ALA A 155 1.03 -4.34 -7.87
C ALA A 155 1.24 -4.55 -6.36
N LEU A 156 0.26 -4.17 -5.53
CA LEU A 156 0.27 -4.44 -4.08
C LEU A 156 0.28 -5.94 -3.77
N SER A 157 -0.48 -6.73 -4.54
CA SER A 157 -0.54 -8.18 -4.36
C SER A 157 0.80 -8.84 -4.65
N LEU A 158 1.46 -8.44 -5.74
CA LEU A 158 2.82 -8.88 -6.06
C LEU A 158 3.78 -8.50 -4.93
N LEU A 159 3.63 -7.30 -4.36
CA LEU A 159 4.45 -6.86 -3.24
C LEU A 159 4.27 -7.78 -2.03
N VAL A 160 3.03 -8.13 -1.66
CA VAL A 160 2.73 -9.10 -0.58
C VAL A 160 3.39 -10.46 -0.84
N LEU A 161 3.37 -10.95 -2.08
CA LEU A 161 4.00 -12.22 -2.46
C LEU A 161 5.53 -12.19 -2.38
N VAL A 162 6.15 -11.01 -2.59
CA VAL A 162 7.60 -10.81 -2.46
C VAL A 162 8.03 -10.78 -0.99
N VAL A 163 7.15 -10.40 -0.06
CA VAL A 163 7.44 -10.42 1.38
C VAL A 163 7.65 -11.85 1.87
N ARG A 164 8.92 -12.25 1.97
CA ARG A 164 9.33 -13.52 2.60
C ARG A 164 9.83 -13.24 4.00
N ALA A 165 9.47 -14.11 4.94
CA ALA A 165 10.12 -14.15 6.22
C ALA A 165 11.61 -14.49 6.05
N ARG A 166 12.46 -13.96 6.93
CA ARG A 166 13.91 -14.20 6.89
C ARG A 166 14.21 -15.69 7.07
N GLU A 167 15.06 -16.24 6.20
CA GLU A 167 15.58 -17.60 6.34
C GLU A 167 16.36 -17.72 7.66
N GLY A 168 16.07 -18.78 8.43
CA GLY A 168 16.76 -19.08 9.69
C GLY A 168 16.05 -18.68 10.99
N HIS A 169 14.80 -18.18 10.95
CA HIS A 169 13.97 -17.99 12.16
C HIS A 169 12.62 -18.69 11.98
N ASP A 170 12.54 -19.95 12.38
CA ASP A 170 11.33 -20.77 12.23
C ASP A 170 10.34 -20.55 13.38
N THR A 171 9.74 -19.37 13.42
CA THR A 171 8.69 -19.03 14.41
C THR A 171 7.29 -19.37 13.87
N PRO A 172 6.30 -19.63 14.76
CA PRO A 172 4.91 -19.83 14.34
C PRO A 172 4.36 -18.68 13.48
N ALA A 173 4.74 -17.44 13.77
CA ALA A 173 4.34 -16.26 13.00
C ALA A 173 4.91 -16.27 11.57
N VAL A 174 6.16 -16.71 11.40
CA VAL A 174 6.81 -16.84 10.09
C VAL A 174 6.11 -17.93 9.25
N ARG A 175 5.83 -19.09 9.84
CA ARG A 175 5.11 -20.17 9.15
C ARG A 175 3.69 -19.76 8.77
N TRP A 176 2.99 -19.07 9.67
CA TRP A 176 1.67 -18.49 9.41
C TRP A 176 1.71 -17.52 8.23
N TRP A 177 2.61 -16.53 8.27
CA TRP A 177 2.74 -15.52 7.21
C TRP A 177 3.07 -16.15 5.85
N ASN A 178 4.00 -17.11 5.82
CA ASN A 178 4.38 -17.79 4.58
C ASN A 178 3.22 -18.52 3.90
N ARG A 179 2.22 -19.00 4.67
CA ARG A 179 0.96 -19.54 4.12
C ARG A 179 -0.02 -18.43 3.77
N ALA A 180 -0.25 -17.48 4.68
CA ALA A 180 -1.22 -16.40 4.52
C ALA A 180 -0.96 -15.56 3.27
N ARG A 181 0.31 -15.22 3.02
CA ARG A 181 0.71 -14.29 1.94
C ARG A 181 0.25 -14.73 0.55
N TRP A 182 0.19 -16.03 0.27
CA TRP A 182 -0.28 -16.54 -1.02
C TRP A 182 -1.79 -16.35 -1.17
N SER A 183 -2.55 -16.68 -0.13
CA SER A 183 -4.00 -16.49 -0.11
C SER A 183 -4.38 -15.01 -0.14
N VAL A 184 -3.72 -14.18 0.67
CA VAL A 184 -3.94 -12.73 0.70
C VAL A 184 -3.53 -12.10 -0.62
N GLY A 185 -2.30 -12.35 -1.11
CA GLY A 185 -1.83 -11.81 -2.37
C GLY A 185 -2.67 -12.26 -3.56
N GLY A 186 -2.97 -13.56 -3.66
CA GLY A 186 -3.82 -14.08 -4.73
C GLY A 186 -5.24 -13.52 -4.69
N GLY A 187 -5.84 -13.41 -3.50
CA GLY A 187 -7.16 -12.83 -3.32
C GLY A 187 -7.22 -11.35 -3.70
N VAL A 188 -6.28 -10.53 -3.24
CA VAL A 188 -6.22 -9.10 -3.60
C VAL A 188 -5.99 -8.93 -5.10
N ALA A 189 -5.16 -9.78 -5.73
CA ALA A 189 -4.95 -9.74 -7.18
C ALA A 189 -6.23 -10.09 -7.94
N ALA A 190 -6.97 -11.11 -7.49
CA ALA A 190 -8.25 -11.48 -8.08
C ALA A 190 -9.28 -10.35 -7.96
N VAL A 191 -9.36 -9.67 -6.81
CA VAL A 191 -10.21 -8.47 -6.64
C VAL A 191 -9.79 -7.37 -7.61
N GLY A 192 -8.49 -7.11 -7.75
CA GLY A 192 -7.97 -6.13 -8.72
C GLY A 192 -8.36 -6.46 -10.16
N VAL A 193 -8.12 -7.69 -10.61
CA VAL A 193 -8.48 -8.15 -11.97
C VAL A 193 -9.99 -8.07 -12.20
N LEU A 194 -10.80 -8.52 -11.24
CA LEU A 194 -12.26 -8.44 -11.33
C LEU A 194 -12.73 -6.99 -11.40
N THR A 195 -12.16 -6.11 -10.59
CA THR A 195 -12.47 -4.67 -10.59
C THR A 195 -12.16 -4.04 -11.94
N GLY A 196 -11.00 -4.35 -12.52
CA GLY A 196 -10.62 -3.85 -13.84
C GLY A 196 -11.53 -4.39 -14.95
N ALA A 197 -11.81 -5.70 -14.94
CA ALA A 197 -12.71 -6.31 -15.93
C ALA A 197 -14.13 -5.74 -15.85
N VAL A 198 -14.68 -5.64 -14.65
CA VAL A 198 -16.02 -5.06 -14.43
C VAL A 198 -16.04 -3.58 -14.78
N GLY A 199 -15.03 -2.80 -14.38
CA GLY A 199 -14.96 -1.37 -14.68
C GLY A 199 -14.80 -1.06 -16.18
N LEU A 200 -14.20 -1.97 -16.96
CA LEU A 200 -14.16 -1.84 -18.42
C LEU A 200 -15.50 -2.19 -19.07
N LEU A 201 -16.24 -3.16 -18.52
CA LEU A 201 -17.50 -3.65 -19.08
C LEU A 201 -18.72 -2.80 -18.66
N LEU A 202 -18.70 -2.25 -17.45
CA LEU A 202 -19.82 -1.53 -16.85
C LEU A 202 -19.43 -0.08 -16.54
N PRO A 203 -20.06 0.91 -17.18
CA PRO A 203 -19.72 2.33 -17.03
C PRO A 203 -20.20 2.95 -15.70
N GLU A 204 -20.66 2.15 -14.72
CA GLU A 204 -21.22 2.70 -13.48
C GLU A 204 -20.16 2.81 -12.37
N PRO A 205 -19.98 3.98 -11.74
CA PRO A 205 -18.97 4.20 -10.68
C PRO A 205 -19.25 3.41 -9.38
N ARG A 206 -20.43 2.78 -9.27
CA ARG A 206 -20.86 1.99 -8.09
C ARG A 206 -19.94 0.80 -7.79
N TRP A 207 -19.20 0.31 -8.79
CA TRP A 207 -18.30 -0.84 -8.64
C TRP A 207 -17.03 -0.52 -7.82
N ALA A 208 -16.63 0.76 -7.74
CA ALA A 208 -15.53 1.17 -6.88
C ALA A 208 -15.83 0.90 -5.38
N ALA A 209 -17.09 1.10 -4.94
CA ALA A 209 -17.51 0.80 -3.58
C ALA A 209 -17.42 -0.70 -3.27
N LEU A 210 -17.79 -1.55 -4.24
CA LEU A 210 -17.69 -3.01 -4.11
C LEU A 210 -16.25 -3.48 -3.96
N THR A 211 -15.29 -2.79 -4.57
CA THR A 211 -13.86 -3.09 -4.39
C THR A 211 -13.46 -2.95 -2.92
N GLY A 212 -13.85 -1.85 -2.27
CA GLY A 212 -13.60 -1.64 -0.84
C GLY A 212 -14.28 -2.71 0.03
N VAL A 213 -15.54 -3.03 -0.28
CA VAL A 213 -16.31 -4.05 0.44
C VAL A 213 -15.71 -5.45 0.30
N LEU A 214 -15.12 -5.79 -0.86
CA LEU A 214 -14.54 -7.10 -1.13
C LEU A 214 -13.11 -7.25 -0.59
N LEU A 215 -12.33 -6.17 -0.52
CA LEU A 215 -10.95 -6.23 -0.01
C LEU A 215 -10.88 -6.74 1.43
N MET A 216 -11.74 -6.21 2.31
CA MET A 216 -11.75 -6.56 3.73
C MET A 216 -12.00 -8.06 3.99
N PRO A 217 -13.07 -8.70 3.46
CA PRO A 217 -13.31 -10.13 3.66
C PRO A 217 -12.21 -10.98 3.00
N VAL A 218 -11.66 -10.58 1.85
CA VAL A 218 -10.56 -11.31 1.21
C VAL A 218 -9.30 -11.31 2.08
N ILE A 219 -8.95 -10.15 2.67
CA ILE A 219 -7.82 -10.05 3.58
C ILE A 219 -8.07 -10.87 4.85
N LEU A 220 -9.27 -10.78 5.44
CA LEU A 220 -9.64 -11.55 6.64
C LEU A 220 -9.61 -13.06 6.39
N LEU A 221 -10.21 -13.53 5.30
CA LEU A 221 -10.19 -14.93 4.90
C LEU A 221 -8.76 -15.39 4.60
N GLY A 222 -7.98 -14.61 3.86
CA GLY A 222 -6.57 -14.93 3.57
C GLY A 222 -5.73 -15.06 4.84
N CYS A 223 -5.99 -14.24 5.86
CA CYS A 223 -5.36 -14.33 7.18
C CYS A 223 -5.87 -15.50 8.03
N ALA A 224 -7.12 -15.93 7.84
CA ALA A 224 -7.78 -17.00 8.59
C ALA A 224 -7.48 -18.41 8.04
N VAL A 225 -7.34 -18.57 6.72
CA VAL A 225 -7.08 -19.85 6.02
C VAL A 225 -5.93 -20.67 6.64
N PRO A 226 -4.79 -20.09 7.05
CA PRO A 226 -3.71 -20.84 7.67
C PRO A 226 -4.08 -21.55 8.98
N PHE A 227 -5.14 -21.12 9.68
CA PHE A 227 -5.63 -21.74 10.92
C PHE A 227 -6.54 -22.96 10.68
N LEU A 228 -7.16 -23.04 9.49
CA LEU A 228 -8.02 -24.16 9.08
C LEU A 228 -7.20 -25.33 8.51
N GLY A 229 -5.96 -25.10 8.10
CA GLY A 229 -5.07 -26.11 7.52
C GLY A 229 -4.19 -26.83 8.54
N ASN A 230 -4.19 -28.17 8.46
CA ASN A 230 -3.36 -29.16 9.17
C ASN A 230 -2.65 -28.64 10.45
N GLN A 231 -3.30 -28.83 11.60
CA GLN A 231 -2.78 -28.46 12.93
C GLN A 231 -1.67 -29.41 13.42
N SER A 232 -0.89 -30.04 12.52
CA SER A 232 0.15 -31.01 12.88
C SER A 232 1.18 -30.46 13.88
N TRP A 233 1.40 -29.14 13.88
CA TRP A 233 2.25 -28.43 14.85
C TRP A 233 1.73 -28.49 16.29
N ARG A 234 0.42 -28.65 16.48
CA ARG A 234 -0.23 -28.77 17.79
C ARG A 234 -0.02 -30.15 18.41
N ASN A 235 0.29 -31.14 17.56
CA ASN A 235 0.54 -32.52 17.96
C ASN A 235 2.05 -32.81 18.16
N SER A 236 2.93 -31.83 17.92
CA SER A 236 4.39 -31.97 18.12
C SER A 236 4.87 -31.61 19.53
N SER A 237 3.98 -31.12 20.39
CA SER A 237 4.28 -30.84 21.81
C SER A 237 4.08 -32.06 22.73
N ASP A 238 3.50 -33.16 22.20
CA ASP A 238 3.26 -34.38 22.96
C ASP A 238 4.32 -35.45 22.64
N GLY A 239 5.55 -35.20 23.10
CA GLY A 239 6.47 -36.24 23.58
C GLY A 239 7.67 -36.66 22.69
N PRO A 240 8.69 -37.33 23.27
CA PRO A 240 8.75 -37.83 24.65
C PRO A 240 9.83 -37.14 25.51
N SER A 241 9.48 -36.92 26.78
CA SER A 241 10.46 -36.95 27.87
C SER A 241 10.97 -38.39 28.01
N ALA A 242 12.20 -38.64 27.55
CA ALA A 242 13.03 -39.78 27.93
C ALA A 242 14.51 -39.33 27.87
#